data_AF-A0A6V7XIK6-F1
#
_entry.id   AF-A0A6V7XIK6-F1
#
_cell.length_a   1.000
_cell.length_b   1.000
_cell.length_c   1.000
_cell.angle_alpha   90.00
_cell.angle_beta   90.00
_cell.angle_gamma   90.00
#
_symmetry.space_group_name_H-M   'P 1'
#
loop_
_entity.id
_entity.type
_entity.pdbx_description
1 polymer ?
#
loop_
_entity_poly.entity_id
_entity_poly.type
_entity_poly.pdbx_seq_one_letter_code
_entity_poly.pdbx_strand_id
1 'polypeptide(L)'
;MVLAINLTILLNVVNIILFIIIFVGANEEPVNVGKGYSNGRFKVYHIKPKSVDQLEGLNQLEQLGVIDFWRPPPNVNSTADVMVDTENGGIEFLNFLARHKMEAKILVDDLSKLIEEKEIIPTERQKLSKLNNQNTVDEKQQQFIRRDNIENRLDNFGLRMGDYPGYNEIVVFMQRVHDSLTERTILRSIGSTVEGRSIQGIQFGLPSDRSRPVVWIDAGIHAREWTSIHTALYFIYYIANQIKQGTDTRLLKCLEKVDILIFPCLNPDGYEFTRSDPRNPAVSFN
;
A
#
# COMPACT_ATOMS: atom_id res chain seq x y z
N MET A 1 -17.40 59.38 21.74
CA MET A 1 -17.16 58.12 21.01
C MET A 1 -15.73 57.61 21.28
N VAL A 2 -15.31 57.48 22.56
CA VAL A 2 -14.02 56.87 22.99
C VAL A 2 -14.15 56.29 24.41
N LEU A 3 -15.24 55.57 24.73
CA LEU A 3 -15.40 55.02 26.10
C LEU A 3 -16.23 53.72 26.20
N ALA A 4 -16.29 52.93 25.12
CA ALA A 4 -17.03 51.66 25.12
C ALA A 4 -16.22 50.44 24.62
N ILE A 5 -14.89 50.53 24.53
CA ILE A 5 -14.05 49.44 23.98
C ILE A 5 -13.23 48.70 25.07
N ASN A 6 -13.24 49.15 26.33
CA ASN A 6 -12.33 48.61 27.36
C ASN A 6 -12.90 47.62 28.38
N LEU A 7 -14.09 47.02 28.17
CA LEU A 7 -14.63 46.01 29.10
C LEU A 7 -14.65 44.56 28.56
N THR A 8 -14.46 44.34 27.26
CA THR A 8 -14.45 42.99 26.67
C THR A 8 -13.08 42.30 26.76
N ILE A 9 -12.00 43.07 26.94
CA ILE A 9 -10.63 42.53 27.01
C ILE A 9 -10.29 42.03 28.43
N LEU A 10 -10.97 42.51 29.48
CA LEU A 10 -10.65 42.14 30.87
C LEU A 10 -11.23 40.78 31.31
N LEU A 11 -12.28 40.28 30.65
CA LEU A 11 -12.87 38.96 30.96
C LEU A 11 -12.12 37.79 30.30
N ASN A 12 -11.32 38.05 29.24
CA ASN A 12 -10.54 37.01 28.55
C ASN A 12 -9.13 36.79 29.12
N VAL A 13 -8.63 37.66 30.00
CA VAL A 13 -7.29 37.48 30.62
C VAL A 13 -7.38 36.69 31.93
N VAL A 14 -8.52 36.73 32.63
CA VAL A 14 -8.70 36.03 33.92
C VAL A 14 -8.88 34.51 33.75
N ASN A 15 -9.40 34.03 32.62
CA ASN A 15 -9.47 32.59 32.32
C ASN A 15 -8.16 31.97 31.80
N ILE A 16 -7.19 32.80 31.39
CA ILE A 16 -5.89 32.30 30.90
C ILE A 16 -4.91 32.06 32.07
N ILE A 17 -5.07 32.78 33.18
CA ILE A 17 -4.17 32.66 34.34
C ILE A 17 -4.55 31.47 35.24
N LEU A 18 -5.78 30.96 35.18
CA LEU A 18 -6.18 29.77 35.95
C LEU A 18 -5.75 28.43 35.31
N PHE A 19 -5.27 28.45 34.05
CA PHE A 19 -4.81 27.23 33.37
C PHE A 19 -3.30 26.96 33.50
N ILE A 20 -2.55 27.85 34.16
CA ILE A 20 -1.08 27.78 34.25
C ILE A 20 -0.59 27.31 35.64
N ILE A 21 -1.46 27.11 36.64
CA ILE A 21 -1.04 26.75 38.02
C ILE A 21 -1.42 25.29 38.40
N ILE A 22 -1.28 24.34 37.47
CA ILE A 22 -1.25 22.89 37.83
C ILE A 22 -0.07 22.20 37.15
N PHE A 23 1.11 22.82 37.18
CA PHE A 23 2.36 22.16 36.79
C PHE A 23 3.52 22.58 37.69
N VAL A 24 3.53 22.08 38.93
CA VAL A 24 4.77 21.80 39.68
C VAL A 24 4.51 20.59 40.58
N GLY A 25 5.09 19.44 40.23
CA GLY A 25 4.97 18.20 41.02
C GLY A 25 5.52 16.97 40.29
N ALA A 26 6.84 16.91 40.20
CA ALA A 26 7.72 15.85 39.71
C ALA A 26 7.18 14.39 39.70
N ASN A 27 7.29 13.74 38.54
CA ASN A 27 8.19 12.58 38.31
C ASN A 27 8.18 12.24 36.80
N GLU A 28 9.33 12.40 36.14
CA GLU A 28 9.53 12.05 34.73
C GLU A 28 9.78 10.55 34.59
N GLU A 29 8.76 9.83 34.14
CA GLU A 29 8.90 8.54 33.44
C GLU A 29 9.12 8.82 31.94
N PRO A 30 9.91 8.02 31.21
CA PRO A 30 10.34 8.35 29.87
C PRO A 30 9.15 8.47 28.91
N VAL A 31 9.22 9.49 28.06
CA VAL A 31 8.20 9.91 27.08
C VAL A 31 7.73 8.73 26.22
N ASN A 32 6.48 8.33 26.43
CA ASN A 32 5.78 7.32 25.65
C ASN A 32 5.31 7.95 24.32
N VAL A 33 6.04 7.67 23.24
CA VAL A 33 5.65 8.04 21.88
C VAL A 33 4.52 7.12 21.45
N GLY A 34 3.27 7.56 21.58
CA GLY A 34 2.12 6.77 21.14
C GLY A 34 0.78 7.34 21.54
N LYS A 35 0.32 8.39 20.86
CA LYS A 35 -1.12 8.71 20.77
C LYS A 35 -1.46 9.20 19.37
N GLY A 36 -1.92 8.26 18.56
CA GLY A 36 -2.60 8.47 17.29
C GLY A 36 -3.39 7.22 16.93
N TYR A 37 -4.08 6.62 17.92
CA TYR A 37 -4.85 5.40 17.70
C TYR A 37 -6.22 5.76 17.14
N SER A 38 -6.46 5.43 15.87
CA SER A 38 -7.79 5.48 15.26
C SER A 38 -8.75 4.62 16.07
N ASN A 39 -9.93 5.15 16.40
CA ASN A 39 -10.91 4.49 17.25
C ASN A 39 -11.71 3.39 16.50
N GLY A 40 -11.06 2.58 15.67
CA GLY A 40 -11.75 1.67 14.74
C GLY A 40 -12.50 2.40 13.63
N ARG A 41 -11.96 3.54 13.16
CA ARG A 41 -12.59 4.39 12.13
C ARG A 41 -12.94 3.61 10.87
N PHE A 42 -12.00 2.83 10.34
CA PHE A 42 -12.22 2.03 9.14
C PHE A 42 -12.49 0.57 9.51
N LYS A 43 -13.66 0.09 9.12
CA LYS A 43 -14.11 -1.29 9.35
C LYS A 43 -14.38 -2.01 8.04
N VAL A 44 -14.10 -3.31 7.98
CA VAL A 44 -14.43 -4.14 6.81
C VAL A 44 -15.54 -5.11 7.18
N TYR A 45 -16.60 -5.10 6.38
CA TYR A 45 -17.78 -5.96 6.54
C TYR A 45 -17.88 -6.95 5.39
N HIS A 46 -18.23 -8.20 5.73
CA HIS A 46 -18.69 -9.21 4.80
C HIS A 46 -20.22 -9.18 4.75
N ILE A 47 -20.76 -8.98 3.56
CA ILE A 47 -22.19 -8.86 3.32
C ILE A 47 -22.62 -9.77 2.15
N LYS A 48 -23.92 -10.02 2.05
CA LYS A 48 -24.50 -10.82 0.96
C LYS A 48 -25.85 -10.22 0.54
N PRO A 49 -25.92 -9.39 -0.51
CA PRO A 49 -27.20 -8.91 -1.03
C PRO A 49 -28.03 -10.10 -1.52
N LYS A 50 -29.30 -10.18 -1.12
CA LYS A 50 -30.25 -11.26 -1.44
C LYS A 50 -31.33 -10.82 -2.44
N SER A 51 -31.44 -9.52 -2.73
CA SER A 51 -32.37 -8.96 -3.72
C SER A 51 -31.68 -7.92 -4.61
N VAL A 52 -32.31 -7.61 -5.75
CA VAL A 52 -31.83 -6.59 -6.69
C VAL A 52 -31.77 -5.22 -6.00
N ASP A 53 -32.81 -4.84 -5.26
CA ASP A 53 -32.85 -3.58 -4.49
C ASP A 53 -31.69 -3.44 -3.50
N GLN A 54 -31.28 -4.54 -2.85
CA GLN A 54 -30.13 -4.52 -1.95
C GLN A 54 -28.82 -4.31 -2.72
N LEU A 55 -28.67 -4.96 -3.87
CA LEU A 55 -27.48 -4.81 -4.71
C LEU A 55 -27.37 -3.39 -5.27
N GLU A 56 -28.46 -2.87 -5.85
CA GLU A 56 -28.51 -1.51 -6.39
C GLU A 56 -28.29 -0.46 -5.29
N GLY A 57 -28.89 -0.66 -4.12
CA GLY A 57 -28.68 0.23 -2.97
C GLY A 57 -27.23 0.25 -2.49
N LEU A 58 -26.54 -0.89 -2.45
CA LEU A 58 -25.11 -0.90 -2.12
C LEU A 58 -24.27 -0.19 -3.18
N ASN A 59 -24.56 -0.39 -4.47
CA ASN A 59 -23.86 0.32 -5.56
C ASN A 59 -24.08 1.85 -5.45
N GLN A 60 -25.26 2.30 -5.05
CA GLN A 60 -25.52 3.72 -4.79
C GLN A 60 -24.71 4.24 -3.60
N LEU A 61 -24.59 3.47 -2.51
CA LEU A 61 -23.73 3.84 -1.39
C LEU A 61 -22.26 3.97 -1.79
N GLU A 62 -21.76 3.10 -2.66
CA GLU A 62 -20.39 3.22 -3.20
C GLU A 62 -20.23 4.51 -4.02
N GLN A 63 -21.17 4.79 -4.92
CA GLN A 63 -21.13 6.02 -5.73
C GLN A 63 -21.18 7.30 -4.89
N LEU A 64 -21.83 7.25 -3.73
CA LEU A 64 -21.88 8.35 -2.76
C LEU A 64 -20.64 8.41 -1.85
N GLY A 65 -19.69 7.48 -1.96
CA GLY A 65 -18.49 7.41 -1.12
C GLY A 65 -18.78 6.94 0.31
N VAL A 66 -19.97 6.38 0.57
CA VAL A 66 -20.36 5.87 1.90
C VAL A 66 -19.63 4.55 2.20
N ILE A 67 -19.42 3.73 1.17
CA ILE A 67 -18.71 2.46 1.25
C ILE A 67 -17.65 2.37 0.14
N ASP A 68 -16.61 1.57 0.37
CA ASP A 68 -15.61 1.19 -0.63
C ASP A 68 -15.64 -0.33 -0.82
N PHE A 69 -15.99 -0.81 -2.02
CA PHE A 69 -15.95 -2.24 -2.29
C PHE A 69 -14.51 -2.73 -2.45
N TRP A 70 -14.12 -3.64 -1.57
CA TRP A 70 -12.89 -4.43 -1.72
C TRP A 70 -13.14 -5.65 -2.58
N ARG A 71 -14.32 -6.23 -2.45
CA ARG A 71 -14.82 -7.29 -3.34
C ARG A 71 -16.28 -6.98 -3.68
N PRO A 72 -16.56 -6.42 -4.87
CA PRO A 72 -17.93 -6.18 -5.29
C PRO A 72 -18.64 -7.51 -5.60
N PRO A 73 -19.94 -7.63 -5.29
CA PRO A 73 -20.71 -8.82 -5.61
C PRO A 73 -21.10 -8.79 -7.10
N PRO A 74 -20.79 -9.83 -7.90
CA PRO A 74 -21.14 -9.85 -9.32
C PRO A 74 -22.65 -9.94 -9.59
N ASN A 75 -23.43 -10.44 -8.63
CA ASN A 75 -24.87 -10.61 -8.72
C ASN A 75 -25.48 -10.80 -7.32
N VAL A 76 -26.81 -10.80 -7.26
CA VAL A 76 -27.56 -11.16 -6.05
C VAL A 76 -27.18 -12.57 -5.58
N ASN A 77 -27.18 -12.77 -4.27
CA ASN A 77 -26.70 -13.96 -3.58
C ASN A 77 -25.21 -14.26 -3.72
N SER A 78 -24.41 -13.38 -4.32
CA SER A 78 -22.96 -13.39 -4.17
C SER A 78 -22.54 -12.59 -2.94
N THR A 79 -21.42 -12.97 -2.32
CA THR A 79 -20.86 -12.23 -1.18
C THR A 79 -20.08 -11.01 -1.65
N ALA A 80 -20.01 -9.99 -0.81
CA ALA A 80 -19.18 -8.81 -0.99
C ALA A 80 -18.41 -8.48 0.29
N ASP A 81 -17.26 -7.83 0.12
CA ASP A 81 -16.51 -7.25 1.23
C ASP A 81 -16.41 -5.74 1.01
N VAL A 82 -16.82 -4.96 2.02
CA VAL A 82 -16.90 -3.49 1.95
C VAL A 82 -16.14 -2.87 3.10
N MET A 83 -15.31 -1.88 2.81
CA MET A 83 -14.74 -0.98 3.80
C MET A 83 -15.71 0.17 4.05
N VAL A 84 -15.88 0.55 5.31
CA VAL A 84 -16.73 1.66 5.74
C VAL A 84 -15.93 2.58 6.64
N ASP A 85 -15.91 3.87 6.30
CA ASP A 85 -15.47 4.92 7.20
C ASP A 85 -16.59 5.23 8.19
N THR A 86 -16.44 4.75 9.42
CA THR A 86 -17.47 4.87 10.46
C THR A 86 -17.74 6.32 10.88
N GLU A 87 -16.83 7.25 10.61
CA GLU A 87 -17.03 8.69 10.89
C GLU A 87 -17.83 9.38 9.80
N ASN A 88 -17.62 9.04 8.52
CA ASN A 88 -18.21 9.77 7.39
C ASN A 88 -19.38 9.06 6.70
N GLY A 89 -19.48 7.73 6.79
CA GLY A 89 -20.52 6.94 6.12
C GLY A 89 -21.11 5.80 6.97
N GLY A 90 -20.63 5.64 8.21
CA GLY A 90 -21.06 4.55 9.09
C GLY A 90 -22.55 4.55 9.40
N ILE A 91 -23.12 5.72 9.68
CA ILE A 91 -24.54 5.86 10.05
C ILE A 91 -25.44 5.50 8.87
N GLU A 92 -25.11 6.02 7.69
CA GLU A 92 -25.81 5.79 6.42
C GLU A 92 -25.80 4.29 6.07
N PHE A 93 -24.63 3.66 6.14
CA PHE A 93 -24.47 2.24 5.90
C PHE A 93 -25.26 1.36 6.89
N LEU A 94 -25.16 1.63 8.19
CA LEU A 94 -25.88 0.86 9.21
C LEU A 94 -27.41 1.02 9.08
N ASN A 95 -27.87 2.23 8.76
CA ASN A 95 -29.29 2.48 8.48
C ASN A 95 -29.76 1.72 7.24
N PHE A 96 -28.94 1.67 6.19
CA PHE A 96 -29.24 0.87 5.00
C PHE A 96 -29.39 -0.62 5.35
N LEU A 97 -28.43 -1.19 6.10
CA LEU A 97 -28.51 -2.59 6.54
C LEU A 97 -29.78 -2.86 7.35
N ALA A 98 -30.13 -1.97 8.29
CA ALA A 98 -31.32 -2.11 9.14
C ALA A 98 -32.62 -2.06 8.33
N ARG A 99 -32.76 -1.09 7.42
CA ARG A 99 -33.95 -0.93 6.56
C ARG A 99 -34.17 -2.14 5.66
N HIS A 100 -33.09 -2.66 5.08
CA HIS A 100 -33.13 -3.81 4.18
C HIS A 100 -33.04 -5.16 4.91
N LYS A 101 -33.00 -5.18 6.24
CA LYS A 101 -32.84 -6.37 7.08
C LYS A 101 -31.65 -7.24 6.64
N MET A 102 -30.54 -6.58 6.33
CA MET A 102 -29.31 -7.24 5.87
C MET A 102 -28.42 -7.59 7.05
N GLU A 103 -27.90 -8.80 7.03
CA GLU A 103 -26.86 -9.24 7.95
C GLU A 103 -25.48 -8.84 7.40
N ALA A 104 -24.64 -8.30 8.27
CA ALA A 104 -23.25 -7.98 7.98
C ALA A 104 -22.35 -8.60 9.05
N LYS A 105 -21.29 -9.28 8.63
CA LYS A 105 -20.27 -9.82 9.53
C LYS A 105 -19.04 -8.92 9.50
N ILE A 106 -18.55 -8.48 10.65
CA ILE A 106 -17.29 -7.73 10.73
C ILE A 106 -16.15 -8.71 10.41
N LEU A 107 -15.36 -8.38 9.38
CA LEU A 107 -14.11 -9.08 9.04
C LEU A 107 -12.90 -8.43 9.70
N VAL A 108 -12.86 -7.10 9.68
CA VAL A 108 -11.79 -6.30 10.28
C VAL A 108 -12.44 -5.17 11.09
N ASP A 109 -12.20 -5.16 12.39
CA ASP A 109 -12.81 -4.19 13.31
C ASP A 109 -12.03 -2.87 13.39
N ASP A 110 -10.73 -2.91 13.12
CA ASP A 110 -9.88 -1.72 13.03
C ASP A 110 -8.80 -1.95 11.97
N LEU A 111 -9.08 -1.46 10.75
CA LEU A 111 -8.19 -1.64 9.61
C LEU A 111 -6.90 -0.83 9.74
N SER A 112 -6.97 0.39 10.26
CA SER A 112 -5.79 1.23 10.46
C SER A 112 -4.81 0.58 11.44
N LYS A 113 -5.32 0.02 12.55
CA LYS A 113 -4.50 -0.75 13.48
C LYS A 113 -3.92 -2.01 12.84
N LEU A 114 -4.70 -2.72 12.02
CA LEU A 114 -4.19 -3.90 11.32
C LEU A 114 -3.02 -3.55 10.38
N ILE A 115 -3.13 -2.45 9.63
CA ILE A 115 -2.05 -1.98 8.74
C ILE A 115 -0.82 -1.58 9.57
N GLU A 116 -1.01 -0.86 10.67
CA GLU A 116 0.09 -0.47 11.56
C GLU A 116 0.85 -1.68 12.10
N GLU A 117 0.14 -2.69 12.58
CA GLU A 117 0.72 -3.91 13.14
C GLU A 117 1.42 -4.79 12.10
N LYS A 118 0.88 -4.87 10.88
CA LYS A 118 1.33 -5.80 9.85
C LYS A 118 2.36 -5.21 8.90
N GLU A 119 2.31 -3.91 8.63
CA GLU A 119 3.13 -3.28 7.59
C GLU A 119 4.08 -2.22 8.18
N ILE A 120 3.57 -1.31 9.02
CA ILE A 120 4.36 -0.16 9.52
C ILE A 120 5.39 -0.61 10.55
N ILE A 121 4.94 -1.24 11.63
CA ILE A 121 5.80 -1.61 12.76
C ILE A 121 6.94 -2.56 12.34
N PRO A 122 6.71 -3.61 11.52
CA PRO A 122 7.80 -4.46 11.04
C PRO A 122 8.84 -3.67 10.22
N THR A 123 8.38 -2.77 9.36
CA THR A 123 9.25 -1.92 8.53
C THR A 123 10.11 -0.98 9.38
N GLU A 124 9.53 -0.35 10.40
CA GLU A 124 10.24 0.56 11.30
C GLU A 124 11.25 -0.15 12.20
N ARG A 125 10.87 -1.27 12.83
CA ARG A 125 11.79 -2.08 13.63
C ARG A 125 13.02 -2.49 12.82
N GLN A 126 12.83 -2.80 11.54
CA GLN A 126 13.92 -3.18 10.65
C GLN A 126 14.79 -1.99 10.20
N LYS A 127 14.21 -0.78 10.06
CA LYS A 127 15.01 0.45 9.85
C LYS A 127 15.88 0.75 11.07
N LEU A 128 15.33 0.60 12.27
CA LEU A 128 16.04 0.81 13.54
C LEU A 128 17.16 -0.23 13.77
N SER A 129 16.92 -1.51 13.46
CA SER A 129 17.96 -2.54 13.59
C SER A 129 19.13 -2.33 12.64
N LYS A 130 18.87 -1.82 11.41
CA LYS A 130 19.92 -1.40 10.47
C LYS A 130 20.76 -0.24 11.01
N LEU A 131 20.15 0.68 11.76
CA LEU A 131 20.87 1.81 12.35
C LEU A 131 21.74 1.38 13.53
N ASN A 132 21.30 0.37 14.28
CA ASN A 132 21.93 -0.04 15.54
C ASN A 132 22.92 -1.22 15.44
N ASN A 133 23.21 -1.76 14.26
CA ASN A 133 24.13 -2.89 14.05
C ASN A 133 23.89 -4.10 14.99
N GLN A 134 22.67 -4.31 15.50
CA GLN A 134 22.33 -5.42 16.37
C GLN A 134 21.54 -6.48 15.60
N ASN A 135 22.21 -7.60 15.31
CA ASN A 135 21.64 -8.80 14.70
C ASN A 135 20.91 -9.65 15.74
N THR A 136 19.83 -9.15 16.33
CA THR A 136 18.93 -9.95 17.15
C THR A 136 17.54 -9.89 16.55
N VAL A 137 17.21 -10.88 15.71
CA VAL A 137 15.90 -11.00 15.06
C VAL A 137 15.31 -12.37 15.39
N ASP A 138 14.13 -12.35 15.99
CA ASP A 138 13.32 -13.51 16.41
C ASP A 138 13.19 -14.59 15.32
N GLU A 139 13.49 -15.84 15.70
CA GLU A 139 13.51 -17.03 14.83
C GLU A 139 12.16 -17.31 14.14
N LYS A 140 11.03 -16.85 14.70
CA LYS A 140 9.69 -17.07 14.12
C LYS A 140 9.38 -16.16 12.93
N GLN A 141 9.95 -14.95 12.85
CA GLN A 141 9.81 -14.10 11.66
C GLN A 141 10.63 -14.62 10.48
N GLN A 142 11.66 -15.44 10.75
CA GLN A 142 12.51 -16.02 9.73
C GLN A 142 11.79 -17.07 8.86
N GLN A 143 10.68 -17.67 9.33
CA GLN A 143 9.99 -18.72 8.56
C GLN A 143 9.21 -18.21 7.34
N PHE A 144 8.73 -16.95 7.35
CA PHE A 144 8.12 -16.32 6.17
C PHE A 144 9.13 -15.55 5.32
N ILE A 145 10.26 -15.13 5.90
CA ILE A 145 11.30 -14.32 5.24
C ILE A 145 12.32 -15.17 4.46
N ARG A 146 12.39 -16.50 4.65
CA ARG A 146 13.51 -17.30 4.12
C ARG A 146 13.25 -17.92 2.74
N ARG A 147 13.91 -17.35 1.73
CA ARG A 147 14.79 -18.12 0.82
C ARG A 147 15.91 -17.33 0.13
N ASP A 148 15.89 -15.99 0.16
CA ASP A 148 17.01 -15.21 -0.38
C ASP A 148 18.00 -14.90 0.76
N ASN A 149 19.20 -15.47 0.67
CA ASN A 149 20.25 -15.42 1.69
C ASN A 149 20.54 -13.99 2.16
N ILE A 150 20.33 -13.73 3.45
CA ILE A 150 20.68 -12.47 4.13
C ILE A 150 22.20 -12.17 4.05
N GLU A 151 23.03 -13.16 3.73
CA GLU A 151 24.47 -13.00 3.54
C GLU A 151 24.86 -12.42 2.17
N ASN A 152 24.01 -12.54 1.14
CA ASN A 152 24.29 -12.03 -0.21
C ASN A 152 23.55 -10.72 -0.52
N ARG A 153 23.48 -9.76 0.40
CA ARG A 153 22.76 -8.47 0.16
C ARG A 153 23.23 -7.67 -1.08
N LEU A 154 24.31 -8.10 -1.73
CA LEU A 154 24.88 -7.54 -2.96
C LEU A 154 24.29 -8.15 -4.26
N ASP A 155 23.53 -9.25 -4.23
CA ASP A 155 23.02 -9.92 -5.45
C ASP A 155 21.57 -9.54 -5.84
N ASN A 156 20.81 -8.88 -4.96
CA ASN A 156 19.40 -8.53 -5.20
C ASN A 156 19.17 -7.23 -6.01
N PHE A 157 20.15 -6.78 -6.79
CA PHE A 157 20.07 -5.51 -7.53
C PHE A 157 19.68 -4.32 -6.62
N GLY A 158 20.05 -4.42 -5.34
CA GLY A 158 19.78 -3.45 -4.29
C GLY A 158 18.30 -3.20 -3.97
N LEU A 159 17.40 -4.14 -4.30
CA LEU A 159 16.02 -4.16 -3.80
C LEU A 159 15.86 -5.28 -2.78
N ARG A 160 15.11 -5.03 -1.71
CA ARG A 160 14.77 -6.08 -0.74
C ARG A 160 13.45 -6.75 -1.10
N MET A 161 13.49 -8.04 -1.38
CA MET A 161 12.28 -8.84 -1.56
C MET A 161 11.54 -9.00 -0.22
N GLY A 162 10.21 -9.00 -0.27
CA GLY A 162 9.32 -9.08 0.90
C GLY A 162 8.86 -7.74 1.46
N ASP A 163 9.39 -6.61 0.97
CA ASP A 163 8.92 -5.26 1.32
C ASP A 163 8.14 -4.63 0.14
N TYR A 164 7.37 -3.58 0.40
CA TYR A 164 6.71 -2.76 -0.63
C TYR A 164 7.53 -1.48 -0.91
N PRO A 165 8.34 -1.43 -1.98
CA PRO A 165 9.22 -0.30 -2.30
C PRO A 165 8.50 0.85 -2.98
N GLY A 166 8.96 2.10 -2.79
CA GLY A 166 8.41 3.26 -3.50
C GLY A 166 8.65 3.15 -5.00
N TYR A 167 7.87 3.87 -5.82
CA TYR A 167 7.99 3.82 -7.26
C TYR A 167 9.39 4.23 -7.75
N ASN A 168 10.01 5.22 -7.10
CA ASN A 168 11.39 5.58 -7.41
C ASN A 168 12.39 4.44 -7.11
N GLU A 169 12.17 3.67 -6.03
CA GLU A 169 13.00 2.50 -5.71
C GLU A 169 12.79 1.38 -6.73
N ILE A 170 11.56 1.19 -7.22
CA ILE A 170 11.21 0.26 -8.32
C ILE A 170 11.98 0.63 -9.60
N VAL A 171 11.97 1.90 -9.98
CA VAL A 171 12.70 2.42 -11.15
C VAL A 171 14.21 2.18 -11.00
N VAL A 172 14.78 2.53 -9.84
CA VAL A 172 16.20 2.31 -9.54
C VAL A 172 16.55 0.81 -9.57
N PHE A 173 15.67 -0.06 -9.08
CA PHE A 173 15.83 -1.51 -9.17
C PHE A 173 15.89 -1.99 -10.61
N MET A 174 14.95 -1.57 -11.47
CA MET A 174 14.97 -1.91 -12.89
C MET A 174 16.21 -1.38 -13.60
N GLN A 175 16.67 -0.17 -13.27
CA GLN A 175 17.92 0.38 -13.78
C GLN A 175 19.11 -0.49 -13.42
N ARG A 176 19.24 -0.91 -12.15
CA ARG A 176 20.33 -1.78 -11.70
C ARG A 176 20.30 -3.16 -12.35
N VAL A 177 19.11 -3.70 -12.60
CA VAL A 177 18.94 -4.94 -13.38
C VAL A 177 19.46 -4.73 -14.80
N HIS A 178 19.08 -3.63 -15.44
CA HIS A 178 19.51 -3.30 -16.79
C HIS A 178 21.03 -3.11 -16.89
N ASP A 179 21.62 -2.30 -16.00
CA ASP A 179 23.06 -2.03 -15.96
C ASP A 179 23.88 -3.32 -15.78
N SER A 180 23.32 -4.31 -15.06
CA SER A 180 23.95 -5.62 -14.86
C SER A 180 23.82 -6.56 -16.06
N LEU A 181 22.86 -6.32 -16.96
CA LEU A 181 22.40 -7.26 -17.99
C LEU A 181 22.09 -6.52 -19.31
N THR A 182 22.92 -5.56 -19.71
CA THR A 182 22.67 -4.65 -20.85
C THR A 182 22.42 -5.39 -22.16
N GLU A 183 23.11 -6.51 -22.37
CA GLU A 183 22.95 -7.36 -23.57
C GLU A 183 21.65 -8.18 -23.58
N ARG A 184 20.92 -8.22 -22.45
CA ARG A 184 19.76 -9.09 -22.26
C ARG A 184 18.50 -8.33 -21.88
N THR A 185 18.60 -7.02 -21.67
CA THR A 185 17.51 -6.21 -21.14
C THR A 185 17.40 -4.86 -21.85
N ILE A 186 16.18 -4.35 -21.93
CA ILE A 186 15.91 -3.00 -22.43
C ILE A 186 14.89 -2.35 -21.51
N LEU A 187 15.21 -1.17 -20.98
CA LEU A 187 14.22 -0.35 -20.26
C LEU A 187 13.24 0.27 -21.26
N ARG A 188 11.95 0.17 -20.96
CA ARG A 188 10.86 0.69 -21.79
C ARG A 188 10.03 1.67 -21.00
N SER A 189 9.60 2.74 -21.65
CA SER A 189 8.54 3.61 -21.16
C SER A 189 7.39 3.62 -22.15
N ILE A 190 6.17 3.61 -21.63
CA ILE A 190 4.93 3.63 -22.44
C ILE A 190 4.18 4.95 -22.35
N GLY A 191 4.75 5.94 -21.67
CA GLY A 191 4.16 7.25 -21.49
C GLY A 191 4.44 7.82 -20.12
N SER A 192 3.70 8.87 -19.79
CA SER A 192 3.73 9.54 -18.50
C SER A 192 2.36 9.52 -17.86
N THR A 193 2.34 9.46 -16.53
CA THR A 193 1.13 9.61 -15.72
C THR A 193 0.63 11.06 -15.70
N VAL A 194 -0.50 11.31 -15.03
CA VAL A 194 -1.09 12.64 -14.89
C VAL A 194 -0.18 13.58 -14.10
N GLU A 195 0.48 13.07 -13.07
CA GLU A 195 1.48 13.82 -12.28
C GLU A 195 2.87 13.82 -12.94
N GLY A 196 3.00 13.31 -14.16
CA GLY A 196 4.22 13.39 -14.97
C GLY A 196 5.28 12.33 -14.68
N ARG A 197 4.96 11.27 -13.91
CA ARG A 197 5.88 10.14 -13.72
C ARG A 197 5.93 9.29 -14.98
N SER A 198 7.12 8.89 -15.42
CA SER A 198 7.26 7.93 -16.53
C SER A 198 6.72 6.57 -16.10
N ILE A 199 5.88 5.93 -16.91
CA ILE A 199 5.41 4.56 -16.70
C ILE A 199 6.46 3.62 -17.29
N GLN A 200 7.25 2.99 -16.44
CA GLN A 200 8.42 2.22 -16.83
C GLN A 200 8.23 0.72 -16.66
N GLY A 201 8.87 -0.03 -17.55
CA GLY A 201 8.96 -1.48 -17.52
C GLY A 201 10.32 -1.93 -18.05
N ILE A 202 10.56 -3.23 -17.95
CA ILE A 202 11.79 -3.86 -18.41
C ILE A 202 11.48 -5.04 -19.33
N GLN A 203 12.14 -5.05 -20.48
CA GLN A 203 12.12 -6.13 -21.45
C GLN A 203 13.30 -7.06 -21.19
N PHE A 204 13.07 -8.37 -21.21
CA PHE A 204 14.09 -9.43 -21.24
C PHE A 204 14.04 -10.17 -22.58
N GLY A 205 15.21 -10.44 -23.16
CA GLY A 205 15.29 -11.15 -24.44
C GLY A 205 16.74 -11.35 -24.90
N LEU A 206 16.90 -11.74 -26.17
CA LEU A 206 18.19 -11.64 -26.86
C LEU A 206 18.13 -10.50 -27.87
N PRO A 207 19.27 -9.83 -28.14
CA PRO A 207 19.36 -8.90 -29.25
C PRO A 207 18.93 -9.58 -30.54
N SER A 208 18.04 -8.93 -31.29
CA SER A 208 17.55 -9.48 -32.56
C SER A 208 17.12 -8.36 -33.49
N ASP A 209 17.51 -8.47 -34.76
CA ASP A 209 17.11 -7.54 -35.82
C ASP A 209 15.70 -7.83 -36.37
N ARG A 210 15.04 -8.87 -35.84
CA ARG A 210 13.70 -9.30 -36.27
C ARG A 210 12.70 -9.14 -35.13
N SER A 211 11.45 -8.85 -35.49
CA SER A 211 10.36 -8.88 -34.53
C SER A 211 10.20 -10.28 -33.94
N ARG A 212 10.21 -10.35 -32.61
CA ARG A 212 10.00 -11.56 -31.82
C ARG A 212 8.62 -11.51 -31.16
N PRO A 213 7.97 -12.66 -30.92
CA PRO A 213 6.78 -12.70 -30.08
C PRO A 213 7.07 -12.10 -28.71
N VAL A 214 6.13 -11.32 -28.19
CA VAL A 214 6.25 -10.65 -26.88
C VAL A 214 5.24 -11.26 -25.92
N VAL A 215 5.70 -11.59 -24.72
CA VAL A 215 4.84 -11.84 -23.55
C VAL A 215 4.82 -10.57 -22.72
N TRP A 216 3.63 -10.01 -22.55
CA TRP A 216 3.39 -8.81 -21.75
C TRP A 216 2.88 -9.20 -20.36
N ILE A 217 3.50 -8.66 -19.32
CA ILE A 217 3.08 -8.81 -17.92
C ILE A 217 3.00 -7.42 -17.31
N ASP A 218 1.85 -7.08 -16.75
CA ASP A 218 1.67 -5.83 -16.00
C ASP A 218 1.11 -6.09 -14.60
N ALA A 219 1.29 -5.09 -13.75
CA ALA A 219 0.81 -5.07 -12.37
C ALA A 219 0.52 -3.64 -11.92
N GLY A 220 -0.16 -3.50 -10.77
CA GLY A 220 -0.38 -2.21 -10.14
C GLY A 220 -1.20 -1.24 -10.99
N ILE A 221 -2.15 -1.72 -11.80
CA ILE A 221 -3.15 -0.86 -12.44
C ILE A 221 -4.09 -0.26 -11.39
N HIS A 222 -4.47 -1.07 -10.39
CA HIS A 222 -5.10 -0.60 -9.17
C HIS A 222 -4.05 -0.35 -8.10
N ALA A 223 -3.99 0.89 -7.62
CA ALA A 223 -2.96 1.36 -6.70
C ALA A 223 -2.86 0.57 -5.37
N ARG A 224 -3.99 0.09 -4.85
CA ARG A 224 -4.07 -0.63 -3.56
C ARG A 224 -3.63 -2.09 -3.63
N GLU A 225 -3.42 -2.64 -4.83
CA GLU A 225 -3.03 -4.04 -5.02
C GLU A 225 -1.50 -4.21 -4.94
N TRP A 226 -0.89 -3.79 -3.82
CA TRP A 226 0.57 -3.75 -3.65
C TRP A 226 1.24 -5.11 -3.88
N THR A 227 0.56 -6.22 -3.56
CA THR A 227 1.04 -7.58 -3.80
C THR A 227 1.24 -7.87 -5.31
N SER A 228 0.42 -7.29 -6.19
CA SER A 228 0.59 -7.44 -7.64
C SER A 228 1.91 -6.83 -8.10
N ILE A 229 2.21 -5.61 -7.62
CA ILE A 229 3.45 -4.87 -7.90
C ILE A 229 4.63 -5.70 -7.41
N HIS A 230 4.59 -6.15 -6.15
CA HIS A 230 5.65 -6.98 -5.57
C HIS A 230 5.88 -8.28 -6.36
N THR A 231 4.82 -8.93 -6.82
CA THR A 231 4.91 -10.16 -7.64
C THR A 231 5.60 -9.90 -8.97
N ALA A 232 5.29 -8.78 -9.65
CA ALA A 232 5.96 -8.40 -10.88
C ALA A 232 7.46 -8.09 -10.65
N LEU A 233 7.80 -7.43 -9.54
CA LEU A 233 9.21 -7.21 -9.14
C LEU A 233 9.94 -8.54 -8.88
N TYR A 234 9.26 -9.51 -8.26
CA TYR A 234 9.82 -10.84 -8.06
C TYR A 234 10.08 -11.55 -9.38
N PHE A 235 9.19 -11.43 -10.39
CA PHE A 235 9.46 -11.98 -11.73
C PHE A 235 10.68 -11.33 -12.38
N ILE A 236 10.82 -10.01 -12.30
CA ILE A 236 12.01 -9.30 -12.81
C ILE A 236 13.27 -9.84 -12.13
N TYR A 237 13.25 -9.92 -10.79
CA TYR A 237 14.36 -10.45 -9.99
C TYR A 237 14.71 -11.89 -10.35
N TYR A 238 13.70 -12.75 -10.44
CA TYR A 238 13.88 -14.16 -10.75
C TYR A 238 14.51 -14.32 -12.13
N ILE A 239 13.94 -13.69 -13.17
CA ILE A 239 14.45 -13.77 -14.54
C ILE A 239 15.89 -13.26 -14.60
N ALA A 240 16.19 -12.12 -13.99
CA ALA A 240 17.54 -11.54 -13.96
C ALA A 240 18.57 -12.49 -13.32
N ASN A 241 18.20 -13.15 -12.21
CA ASN A 241 19.05 -14.14 -11.57
C ASN A 241 19.24 -15.41 -12.41
N GLN A 242 18.18 -15.88 -13.07
CA GLN A 242 18.29 -17.03 -13.98
C GLN A 242 19.22 -16.74 -15.16
N ILE A 243 19.22 -15.50 -15.68
CA ILE A 243 20.16 -15.07 -16.72
C ILE A 243 21.61 -15.10 -16.21
N LYS A 244 21.88 -14.68 -14.97
CA LYS A 244 23.23 -14.71 -14.37
C LYS A 244 23.71 -16.13 -14.05
N GLN A 245 22.82 -16.96 -13.48
CA GLN A 245 23.19 -18.24 -12.88
C GLN A 245 23.05 -19.43 -13.84
N GLY A 246 22.17 -19.34 -14.83
CA GLY A 246 22.00 -20.41 -15.82
C GLY A 246 21.18 -21.61 -15.35
N THR A 247 20.53 -21.56 -14.18
CA THR A 247 19.95 -22.76 -13.53
C THR A 247 18.61 -23.21 -14.14
N ASP A 248 17.71 -22.28 -14.48
CA ASP A 248 16.48 -22.58 -15.23
C ASP A 248 16.71 -22.57 -16.75
N THR A 249 17.14 -23.70 -17.28
CA THR A 249 17.36 -23.87 -18.73
C THR A 249 16.10 -23.73 -19.58
N ARG A 250 14.90 -23.94 -19.02
CA ARG A 250 13.63 -23.81 -19.75
C ARG A 250 13.31 -22.33 -19.98
N LEU A 251 13.45 -21.51 -18.95
CA LEU A 251 13.31 -20.06 -19.07
C LEU A 251 14.32 -19.48 -20.05
N LEU A 252 15.58 -19.90 -19.99
CA LEU A 252 16.63 -19.38 -20.87
C LEU A 252 16.37 -19.71 -22.35
N LYS A 253 15.97 -20.94 -22.65
CA LYS A 253 15.52 -21.33 -24.01
C LYS A 253 14.26 -20.59 -24.45
N CYS A 254 13.39 -20.19 -23.53
CA CYS A 254 12.24 -19.35 -23.84
C CYS A 254 12.70 -17.95 -24.27
N LEU A 255 13.61 -17.34 -23.50
CA LEU A 255 14.20 -16.03 -23.79
C LEU A 255 15.08 -16.01 -25.06
N GLU A 256 15.41 -17.16 -25.64
CA GLU A 256 16.02 -17.24 -26.98
C GLU A 256 15.02 -17.02 -28.11
N LYS A 257 13.71 -17.18 -27.86
CA LYS A 257 12.64 -17.13 -28.89
C LYS A 257 11.60 -16.05 -28.65
N VAL A 258 11.41 -15.64 -27.41
CA VAL A 258 10.36 -14.71 -26.96
C VAL A 258 11.00 -13.56 -26.18
N ASP A 259 10.40 -12.38 -26.25
CA ASP A 259 10.72 -11.27 -25.36
C ASP A 259 9.68 -11.19 -24.24
N ILE A 260 10.12 -11.09 -22.99
CA ILE A 260 9.23 -10.91 -21.84
C ILE A 260 9.33 -9.45 -21.41
N LEU A 261 8.22 -8.73 -21.47
CA LEU A 261 8.13 -7.32 -21.12
C LEU A 261 7.26 -7.16 -19.87
N ILE A 262 7.84 -6.60 -18.81
CA ILE A 262 7.20 -6.49 -17.49
C ILE A 262 7.07 -5.03 -17.08
N PHE A 263 5.84 -4.59 -16.79
CA PHE A 263 5.53 -3.28 -16.20
C PHE A 263 5.05 -3.48 -14.76
N PRO A 264 5.92 -3.29 -13.75
CA PRO A 264 5.58 -3.63 -12.38
C PRO A 264 4.55 -2.68 -11.75
N CYS A 265 4.34 -1.48 -12.31
CA CYS A 265 3.36 -0.53 -11.80
C CYS A 265 2.83 0.35 -12.94
N LEU A 266 1.61 0.07 -13.40
CA LEU A 266 0.92 0.86 -14.43
C LEU A 266 0.31 2.15 -13.88
N ASN A 267 0.02 2.22 -12.59
CA ASN A 267 -0.49 3.42 -11.90
C ASN A 267 0.48 3.94 -10.81
N PRO A 268 1.65 4.51 -11.19
CA PRO A 268 2.61 5.07 -10.23
C PRO A 268 2.05 6.16 -9.32
N ASP A 269 1.21 7.06 -9.84
CA ASP A 269 0.64 8.18 -9.08
C ASP A 269 -0.26 7.65 -7.97
N GLY A 270 -1.22 6.79 -8.31
CA GLY A 270 -2.09 6.16 -7.34
C GLY A 270 -1.29 5.31 -6.34
N TYR A 271 -0.28 4.58 -6.80
CA TYR A 271 0.56 3.77 -5.90
C TYR A 271 1.26 4.65 -4.86
N GLU A 272 1.88 5.77 -5.26
CA GLU A 272 2.47 6.74 -4.34
C GLU A 272 1.42 7.39 -3.43
N PHE A 273 0.24 7.70 -3.95
CA PHE A 273 -0.86 8.22 -3.14
C PHE A 273 -1.25 7.25 -2.02
N THR A 274 -1.45 5.97 -2.31
CA THR A 274 -1.77 4.94 -1.29
C THR A 274 -0.68 4.76 -0.23
N ARG A 275 0.55 5.20 -0.53
CA ARG A 275 1.69 5.15 0.40
C ARG A 275 1.92 6.45 1.18
N SER A 276 1.31 7.55 0.75
CA SER A 276 1.55 8.88 1.32
C SER A 276 1.05 9.01 2.76
N ASP A 277 -0.01 8.28 3.10
CA ASP A 277 -0.49 8.11 4.47
C ASP A 277 -0.71 6.62 4.76
N PRO A 278 0.27 5.93 5.36
CA PRO A 278 0.16 4.50 5.62
C PRO A 278 -0.91 4.15 6.67
N ARG A 279 -1.52 5.14 7.33
CA ARG A 279 -2.56 4.94 8.36
C ARG A 279 -3.96 5.20 7.82
N ASN A 280 -4.08 5.76 6.62
CA ASN A 280 -5.35 6.02 5.96
C ASN A 280 -5.59 5.02 4.82
N PRO A 281 -6.41 3.98 5.03
CA PRO A 281 -6.72 2.99 4.00
C PRO A 281 -7.66 3.53 2.91
N ALA A 282 -8.28 4.70 3.09
CA ALA A 282 -9.19 5.25 2.11
C ALA A 282 -8.45 5.76 0.86
N VAL A 283 -8.91 5.31 -0.30
CA VAL A 283 -8.38 5.74 -1.60
C VAL A 283 -9.42 6.61 -2.29
N SER A 284 -9.69 7.78 -1.73
CA SER A 284 -10.63 8.75 -2.31
C SER A 284 -9.87 9.94 -2.90
N PHE A 285 -10.14 10.26 -4.16
CA PHE A 285 -9.77 11.55 -4.74
C PHE A 285 -10.75 12.60 -4.19
N ASN A 286 -10.21 13.63 -3.54
CA ASN A 286 -10.97 14.84 -3.20
C ASN A 286 -11.19 15.70 -4.46
#